data_AF-A0A933FW84-F1
#
_entry.id   AF-A0A933FW84-F1
#
_cell.length_a   1.000
_cell.length_b   1.000
_cell.length_c   1.000
_cell.angle_alpha   90.00
_cell.angle_beta   90.00
_cell.angle_gamma   90.00
#
_symmetry.space_group_name_H-M   'P 1'
#
loop_
_entity.id
_entity.type
_entity.pdbx_description
1 polymer ?
#
loop_
_entity_poly.entity_id
_entity_poly.type
_entity_poly.pdbx_seq_one_letter_code
_entity_poly.pdbx_strand_id
1 'polypeptide(L)'
;MRQAEQRDNNEKTDDSSNLSRCSLKHVFVGTETIRMQCTKFIRHRAGTKLQKFIFPVVFSILPLVITLEMALGIDLNRVSSLHTDDKSATGDQFQIDIRYGQAPQIDGLIAPGEWNDASYIRIPVDSQLVITVRFKHDSSNLYFGFAGFTGNLMRIPEVLIDIRNDKRLTWQSDDWWFHASSTDCWRQGQYNDYSTCIPETSAWEANNFSRDFKNPPQIIEMRIPYNTIELTPSSDKKIGIAFDVTDTRTVWNFWPPAAQLGAPSSWVTAISSDGWKTPEWK
;
A
#
# COMPACT_ATOMS: atom_id res chain seq x y z
N MET A 1 -52.26 42.42 -1.36
CA MET A 1 -51.04 43.04 -0.76
C MET A 1 -50.04 41.92 -0.59
N ARG A 2 -49.21 41.56 -1.59
CA ARG A 2 -47.94 42.19 -1.97
C ARG A 2 -47.11 42.67 -0.77
N GLN A 3 -46.11 41.89 -0.41
CA GLN A 3 -44.74 42.39 -0.25
C GLN A 3 -43.77 41.23 -0.52
N ALA A 4 -42.82 41.52 -1.41
CA ALA A 4 -41.75 40.65 -1.85
C ALA A 4 -40.50 41.00 -1.03
N GLU A 5 -39.77 39.98 -0.60
CA GLU A 5 -38.47 40.15 0.04
C GLU A 5 -37.38 39.73 -0.94
N GLN A 6 -36.53 40.70 -1.23
CA GLN A 6 -35.48 40.73 -2.24
C GLN A 6 -34.19 40.23 -1.56
N ARG A 7 -33.60 39.13 -2.07
CA ARG A 7 -32.27 38.67 -1.66
C ARG A 7 -31.25 39.08 -2.71
N ASP A 8 -30.26 39.85 -2.26
CA ASP A 8 -29.11 40.28 -3.04
C ASP A 8 -28.12 39.10 -3.23
N ASN A 9 -27.81 38.81 -4.49
CA ASN A 9 -26.73 37.92 -4.90
C ASN A 9 -25.44 38.71 -5.02
N ASN A 10 -24.47 38.47 -4.14
CA ASN A 10 -23.08 38.91 -4.31
C ASN A 10 -22.22 37.72 -4.75
N GLU A 11 -22.12 37.54 -6.06
CA GLU A 11 -21.23 36.57 -6.71
C GLU A 11 -19.85 37.22 -6.92
N LYS A 12 -18.87 36.84 -6.09
CA LYS A 12 -17.45 37.15 -6.32
C LYS A 12 -16.87 36.12 -7.28
N THR A 13 -16.66 36.50 -8.52
CA THR A 13 -15.85 35.74 -9.49
C THR A 13 -14.38 36.11 -9.33
N ASP A 14 -13.59 35.27 -8.64
CA ASP A 14 -12.13 35.27 -8.76
C ASP A 14 -11.73 34.33 -9.90
N ASP A 15 -11.31 34.92 -11.02
CA ASP A 15 -10.85 34.22 -12.22
C ASP A 15 -9.39 34.58 -12.52
N SER A 16 -8.45 33.74 -12.07
CA SER A 16 -7.07 33.75 -12.57
C SER A 16 -6.39 32.38 -12.38
N SER A 17 -6.80 31.37 -13.15
CA SER A 17 -6.02 30.14 -13.27
C SER A 17 -4.87 30.32 -14.28
N ASN A 18 -3.63 30.37 -13.79
CA ASN A 18 -2.43 30.25 -14.63
C ASN A 18 -2.26 28.79 -15.08
N LEU A 19 -2.64 28.46 -16.31
CA LEU A 19 -2.42 27.13 -16.87
C LEU A 19 -1.08 27.08 -17.62
N SER A 20 -0.13 26.34 -17.05
CA SER A 20 1.09 25.92 -17.74
C SER A 20 0.87 24.52 -18.31
N ARG A 21 0.99 24.34 -19.64
CA ARG A 21 1.03 23.01 -20.26
C ARG A 21 2.42 22.80 -20.87
N CYS A 22 3.16 21.84 -20.34
CA CYS A 22 4.33 21.28 -21.03
C CYS A 22 3.88 19.97 -21.68
N SER A 23 4.14 19.81 -22.99
CA SER A 23 3.93 18.54 -23.68
C SER A 23 5.27 17.97 -24.07
N LEU A 24 5.54 16.73 -23.67
CA LEU A 24 6.71 16.00 -24.11
C LEU A 24 6.49 15.58 -25.58
N LYS A 25 7.27 16.13 -26.51
CA LYS A 25 7.31 15.64 -27.91
C LYS A 25 8.56 14.83 -28.11
N HIS A 26 8.41 13.53 -28.36
CA HIS A 26 9.50 12.67 -28.79
C HIS A 26 9.76 12.90 -30.28
N VAL A 27 10.99 13.28 -30.62
CA VAL A 27 11.49 13.27 -32.00
C VAL A 27 12.72 12.40 -32.00
N PHE A 28 12.66 11.24 -32.67
CA PHE A 28 13.77 10.31 -32.79
C PHE A 28 14.53 10.55 -34.10
N VAL A 29 15.75 11.07 -34.00
CA VAL A 29 16.84 10.84 -34.97
C VAL A 29 18.19 11.00 -34.24
N GLY A 30 18.97 9.91 -34.15
CA GLY A 30 20.41 9.94 -33.85
C GLY A 30 20.84 10.37 -32.44
N THR A 31 22.13 10.16 -32.13
CA THR A 31 22.79 10.25 -30.82
C THR A 31 22.36 11.44 -29.96
N GLU A 32 22.12 11.15 -28.68
CA GLU A 32 21.01 11.66 -27.89
C GLU A 32 21.14 13.11 -27.40
N THR A 33 20.07 13.90 -27.57
CA THR A 33 19.82 15.12 -26.79
C THR A 33 18.31 15.27 -26.62
N ILE A 34 17.82 15.15 -25.38
CA ILE A 34 16.42 15.37 -25.04
C ILE A 34 16.17 16.87 -24.89
N ARG A 35 15.29 17.45 -25.72
CA ARG A 35 14.88 18.86 -25.59
C ARG A 35 13.45 18.96 -25.06
N MET A 36 13.30 19.54 -23.88
CA MET A 36 11.99 19.88 -23.32
C MET A 36 11.56 21.28 -23.83
N GLN A 37 10.39 21.38 -24.45
CA GLN A 37 9.80 22.67 -24.83
C GLN A 37 8.59 22.95 -23.94
N CYS A 38 8.70 23.97 -23.09
CA CYS A 38 7.57 24.50 -22.33
C CYS A 38 7.12 25.82 -22.98
N THR A 39 5.82 25.94 -23.25
CA THR A 39 5.22 27.16 -23.81
C THR A 39 4.31 27.79 -22.76
N LYS A 40 4.64 29.01 -22.32
CA LYS A 40 3.83 29.76 -21.36
C LYS A 40 2.80 30.59 -22.11
N PHE A 41 1.52 30.41 -21.81
CA PHE A 41 0.44 31.22 -22.36
C PHE A 41 0.04 32.28 -21.33
N ILE A 42 0.23 33.55 -21.68
CA ILE A 42 -0.25 34.68 -20.87
C ILE A 42 -1.42 35.31 -21.65
N ARG A 43 -2.64 35.24 -21.09
CA ARG A 43 -3.80 35.95 -21.64
C ARG A 43 -3.80 37.38 -21.09
N HIS A 44 -3.59 38.37 -21.95
CA HIS A 44 -4.00 39.74 -21.68
C HIS A 44 -5.36 40.02 -22.31
N ARG A 45 -6.27 40.64 -21.55
CA ARG A 45 -7.53 41.16 -22.08
C ARG A 45 -7.21 42.34 -23.01
N ALA A 46 -7.82 42.28 -24.19
CA ALA A 46 -7.82 43.26 -25.29
C ALA A 46 -6.54 43.32 -26.14
N GLY A 47 -6.66 42.83 -27.39
CA GLY A 47 -5.96 43.39 -28.55
C GLY A 47 -4.48 43.04 -28.75
N THR A 48 -4.24 42.15 -29.73
CA THR A 48 -3.03 42.00 -30.58
C THR A 48 -1.73 41.34 -30.06
N LYS A 49 -1.20 40.52 -31.00
CA LYS A 49 0.14 39.94 -31.21
C LYS A 49 0.60 38.76 -30.32
N LEU A 50 0.69 37.60 -30.98
CA LEU A 50 1.41 36.40 -30.52
C LEU A 50 2.91 36.71 -30.48
N GLN A 51 3.52 36.70 -29.30
CA GLN A 51 4.98 36.71 -29.15
C GLN A 51 5.43 35.33 -28.66
N LYS A 52 6.13 34.60 -29.54
CA LYS A 52 6.68 33.27 -29.25
C LYS A 52 8.05 33.45 -28.58
N PHE A 53 8.13 33.19 -27.28
CA PHE A 53 9.40 33.14 -26.57
C PHE A 53 9.97 31.72 -26.63
N ILE A 54 11.13 31.56 -27.26
CA ILE A 54 11.90 30.31 -27.27
C ILE A 54 13.06 30.51 -26.30
N PHE A 55 13.02 29.85 -25.15
CA PHE A 55 14.16 29.79 -24.24
C PHE A 55 14.95 28.51 -24.53
N PRO A 56 16.18 28.59 -25.07
CA PRO A 56 17.05 27.43 -25.12
C PRO A 56 17.60 27.16 -23.72
N VAL A 57 17.08 26.14 -23.04
CA VAL A 57 17.75 25.57 -21.86
C VAL A 57 18.70 24.50 -22.37
N VAL A 58 19.99 24.82 -22.43
CA VAL A 58 21.05 23.86 -22.76
C VAL A 58 21.59 23.33 -21.44
N PHE A 59 21.25 22.10 -21.07
CA PHE A 59 21.99 21.37 -20.04
C PHE A 59 23.21 20.76 -20.71
N SER A 60 24.38 21.35 -20.44
CA SER A 60 25.66 20.75 -20.79
C SER A 60 26.07 19.82 -19.66
N ILE A 61 25.88 18.51 -19.85
CA ILE A 61 26.37 17.50 -18.93
C ILE A 61 27.85 17.28 -19.29
N LEU A 62 28.76 17.98 -18.61
CA LEU A 62 30.17 17.60 -18.58
C LEU A 62 30.34 16.43 -17.60
N PRO A 63 31.07 15.36 -17.95
CA PRO A 63 31.50 14.38 -16.97
C PRO A 63 32.66 14.98 -16.17
N LEU A 64 32.35 15.54 -15.00
CA LEU A 64 33.36 15.96 -14.04
C LEU A 64 33.72 14.75 -13.18
N VAL A 65 34.75 14.01 -13.60
CA VAL A 65 35.43 13.01 -12.77
C VAL A 65 36.25 13.78 -11.74
N ILE A 66 35.70 13.94 -10.53
CA ILE A 66 36.45 14.37 -9.35
C ILE A 66 36.87 13.10 -8.61
N THR A 67 38.13 12.71 -8.73
CA THR A 67 38.81 11.90 -7.73
C THR A 67 39.12 12.79 -6.53
N LEU A 68 38.39 12.59 -5.44
CA LEU A 68 38.70 13.17 -4.13
C LEU A 68 39.06 12.02 -3.17
N GLU A 69 40.30 11.56 -3.25
CA GLU A 69 40.95 10.88 -2.12
C GLU A 69 41.57 11.96 -1.23
N MET A 70 41.10 12.06 0.02
CA MET A 70 41.94 12.02 1.22
C MET A 70 41.12 12.29 2.49
N ALA A 71 41.48 11.52 3.52
CA ALA A 71 41.42 11.85 4.95
C ALA A 71 40.08 11.69 5.68
N LEU A 72 39.55 10.46 5.71
CA LEU A 72 39.05 9.87 6.96
C LEU A 72 39.55 8.43 7.02
N GLY A 73 40.35 8.11 8.02
CA GLY A 73 40.85 6.75 8.29
C GLY A 73 39.73 5.82 8.74
N ILE A 74 38.80 5.53 7.83
CA ILE A 74 37.83 4.47 7.96
C ILE A 74 38.39 3.29 7.17
N ASP A 75 38.83 2.28 7.91
CA ASP A 75 39.22 1.00 7.36
C ASP A 75 37.98 0.32 6.75
N LEU A 76 37.81 0.48 5.43
CA LEU A 76 36.73 -0.13 4.66
C LEU A 76 36.83 -1.66 4.58
N ASN A 77 37.90 -2.28 5.12
CA ASN A 77 38.01 -3.73 5.25
C ASN A 77 37.51 -4.26 6.61
N ARG A 78 37.02 -3.40 7.50
CA ARG A 78 36.55 -3.76 8.85
C ARG A 78 35.06 -3.48 9.07
N VAL A 79 34.25 -3.68 8.04
CA VAL A 79 32.77 -3.82 8.16
C VAL A 79 32.34 -5.12 7.50
N SER A 80 32.87 -6.25 8.00
CA SER A 80 32.40 -7.60 7.67
C SER A 80 32.17 -8.40 8.96
N SER A 81 31.38 -7.84 9.88
CA SER A 81 30.82 -8.59 11.01
C SER A 81 29.67 -7.81 11.67
N LEU A 82 28.66 -7.49 10.88
CA LEU A 82 27.32 -7.30 11.40
C LEU A 82 26.51 -8.46 10.83
N HIS A 83 26.26 -9.42 11.72
CA HIS A 83 25.45 -10.61 11.50
C HIS A 83 24.04 -10.16 11.11
N THR A 84 23.86 -9.91 9.82
CA THR A 84 22.54 -9.91 9.19
C THR A 84 22.44 -11.28 8.56
N ASP A 85 21.54 -12.10 9.10
CA ASP A 85 21.03 -13.30 8.43
C ASP A 85 20.20 -12.87 7.21
N ASP A 86 20.79 -12.08 6.31
CA ASP A 86 20.17 -11.68 5.06
C ASP A 86 20.54 -12.73 4.01
N LYS A 87 19.80 -13.84 4.06
CA LYS A 87 19.72 -14.76 2.92
C LYS A 87 19.04 -14.02 1.78
N SER A 88 19.84 -13.30 0.99
CA SER A 88 19.50 -12.86 -0.35
C SER A 88 19.11 -14.08 -1.19
N ALA A 89 17.80 -14.36 -1.26
CA ALA A 89 17.22 -15.44 -2.04
C ALA A 89 17.33 -15.12 -3.54
N THR A 90 18.30 -15.75 -4.20
CA THR A 90 18.36 -15.82 -5.65
C THR A 90 17.32 -16.83 -6.16
N GLY A 91 16.20 -16.35 -6.73
CA GLY A 91 15.43 -17.12 -7.72
C GLY A 91 14.50 -18.22 -7.23
N ASP A 92 14.15 -18.30 -5.94
CA ASP A 92 13.12 -19.20 -5.43
C ASP A 92 11.95 -18.41 -4.84
N GLN A 93 10.74 -18.89 -5.12
CA GLN A 93 9.44 -18.29 -4.77
C GLN A 93 9.47 -17.50 -3.46
N PHE A 94 9.09 -16.22 -3.53
CA PHE A 94 8.76 -15.44 -2.34
C PHE A 94 7.65 -16.19 -1.59
N GLN A 95 8.05 -16.86 -0.51
CA GLN A 95 7.17 -17.64 0.36
C GLN A 95 7.25 -17.06 1.77
N ILE A 96 6.12 -16.97 2.46
CA ILE A 96 6.08 -16.65 3.89
C ILE A 96 5.49 -17.78 4.71
N ASP A 97 5.84 -17.78 5.99
CA ASP A 97 5.36 -18.73 6.98
C ASP A 97 4.47 -17.99 7.99
N ILE A 98 3.16 -18.23 7.91
CA ILE A 98 2.19 -17.78 8.90
C ILE A 98 2.18 -18.85 9.99
N ARG A 99 2.77 -18.53 11.14
CA ARG A 99 2.97 -19.48 12.23
C ARG A 99 1.80 -19.50 13.20
N TYR A 100 1.60 -20.65 13.82
CA TYR A 100 0.71 -20.81 14.95
C TYR A 100 1.21 -19.97 16.13
N GLY A 101 0.28 -19.28 16.77
CA GLY A 101 0.55 -18.45 17.93
C GLY A 101 -0.67 -18.30 18.82
N GLN A 102 -0.49 -17.55 19.90
CA GLN A 102 -1.59 -17.14 20.77
C GLN A 102 -2.52 -16.18 20.04
N ALA A 103 -3.83 -16.27 20.28
CA ALA A 103 -4.78 -15.31 19.72
C ALA A 103 -4.53 -13.91 20.31
N PRO A 104 -4.31 -12.86 19.48
CA PRO A 104 -4.28 -11.48 19.96
C PRO A 104 -5.70 -11.00 20.29
N GLN A 105 -5.80 -9.91 21.05
CA GLN A 105 -7.01 -9.11 21.13
C GLN A 105 -7.07 -8.18 19.91
N ILE A 106 -8.25 -7.95 19.36
CA ILE A 106 -8.45 -7.03 18.23
C ILE A 106 -8.91 -5.69 18.81
N ASP A 107 -8.01 -4.98 19.47
CA ASP A 107 -8.30 -3.76 20.22
C ASP A 107 -7.52 -2.53 19.74
N GLY A 108 -6.65 -2.71 18.74
CA GLY A 108 -5.82 -1.65 18.18
C GLY A 108 -4.58 -1.35 18.99
N LEU A 109 -4.11 -2.29 19.81
CA LEU A 109 -2.92 -2.16 20.64
C LEU A 109 -2.03 -3.39 20.43
N ILE A 110 -0.72 -3.18 20.28
CA ILE A 110 0.25 -4.28 20.29
C ILE A 110 0.74 -4.42 21.74
N ALA A 111 0.07 -5.25 22.54
CA ALA A 111 0.45 -5.45 23.93
C ALA A 111 1.79 -6.22 24.05
N PRO A 112 2.59 -6.02 25.12
CA PRO A 112 3.82 -6.77 25.32
C PRO A 112 3.57 -8.28 25.33
N GLY A 113 4.31 -9.02 24.48
CA GLY A 113 4.19 -10.48 24.39
C GLY A 113 3.12 -10.98 23.42
N GLU A 114 2.11 -10.15 23.12
CA GLU A 114 0.95 -10.56 22.33
C GLU A 114 1.32 -11.01 20.92
N TRP A 115 2.23 -10.31 20.24
CA TRP A 115 2.62 -10.59 18.86
C TRP A 115 4.05 -11.12 18.73
N ASN A 116 4.67 -11.58 19.83
CA ASN A 116 6.07 -12.02 19.85
C ASN A 116 6.33 -13.31 19.05
N ASP A 117 5.28 -14.11 18.87
CA ASP A 117 5.28 -15.35 18.11
C ASP A 117 4.89 -15.17 16.63
N ALA A 118 4.53 -13.94 16.23
CA ALA A 118 4.14 -13.64 14.86
C ALA A 118 5.36 -13.44 13.94
N SER A 119 5.21 -13.88 12.70
CA SER A 119 6.10 -13.47 11.61
C SER A 119 5.76 -12.03 11.19
N TYR A 120 6.66 -11.35 10.49
CA TYR A 120 6.38 -10.00 10.00
C TYR A 120 7.06 -9.67 8.67
N ILE A 121 6.47 -8.72 7.95
CA ILE A 121 7.05 -8.04 6.79
C ILE A 121 6.95 -6.53 6.96
N ARG A 122 7.54 -5.78 6.02
CA ARG A 122 7.50 -4.31 6.00
C ARG A 122 7.03 -3.81 4.64
N ILE A 123 6.10 -2.87 4.66
CA ILE A 123 5.57 -2.18 3.48
C ILE A 123 6.09 -0.74 3.52
N PRO A 124 7.02 -0.35 2.62
CA PRO A 124 7.41 1.04 2.48
C PRO A 124 6.25 1.82 1.86
N VAL A 125 5.74 2.82 2.57
CA VAL A 125 4.68 3.71 2.05
C VAL A 125 5.30 4.91 1.35
N ASP A 126 6.31 5.51 1.98
CA ASP A 126 7.15 6.57 1.42
C ASP A 126 8.55 6.53 2.05
N SER A 127 9.34 7.60 1.90
CA SER A 127 10.72 7.68 2.44
C SER A 127 10.80 7.78 3.97
N GLN A 128 9.69 8.08 4.65
CA GLN A 128 9.63 8.30 6.10
C GLN A 128 8.67 7.32 6.80
N LEU A 129 7.75 6.71 6.06
CA LEU A 129 6.71 5.84 6.58
C LEU A 129 6.89 4.40 6.12
N VAL A 130 7.01 3.49 7.08
CA VAL A 130 7.06 2.04 6.87
C VAL A 130 6.02 1.38 7.77
N ILE A 131 5.12 0.62 7.18
CA ILE A 131 4.13 -0.17 7.90
C ILE A 131 4.70 -1.56 8.16
N THR A 132 4.71 -1.98 9.42
CA THR A 132 5.04 -3.36 9.78
C THR A 132 3.76 -4.18 9.81
N VAL A 133 3.71 -5.26 9.04
CA VAL A 133 2.59 -6.21 9.05
C VAL A 133 3.05 -7.44 9.80
N ARG A 134 2.43 -7.71 10.94
CA ARG A 134 2.61 -8.95 11.71
C ARG A 134 1.50 -9.92 11.33
N PHE A 135 1.83 -11.19 11.24
CA PHE A 135 0.85 -12.21 10.90
C PHE A 135 1.16 -13.51 11.61
N LYS A 136 0.08 -14.15 12.05
CA LYS A 136 0.07 -15.46 12.70
C LYS A 136 -1.31 -16.08 12.54
N HIS A 137 -1.47 -17.30 13.00
CA HIS A 137 -2.77 -17.94 13.08
C HIS A 137 -2.93 -18.67 14.40
N ASP A 138 -4.16 -19.07 14.71
CA ASP A 138 -4.43 -20.10 15.72
C ASP A 138 -5.12 -21.30 15.06
N SER A 139 -5.92 -22.05 15.82
CA SER A 139 -6.68 -23.17 15.29
C SER A 139 -7.90 -22.85 14.43
N SER A 140 -8.28 -21.58 14.36
CA SER A 140 -9.57 -21.14 13.83
C SER A 140 -9.53 -19.81 13.07
N ASN A 141 -8.47 -19.03 13.21
CA ASN A 141 -8.37 -17.70 12.62
C ASN A 141 -6.96 -17.41 12.08
N LEU A 142 -6.91 -16.61 11.03
CA LEU A 142 -5.74 -15.83 10.65
C LEU A 142 -5.79 -14.48 11.37
N TYR A 143 -4.63 -13.99 11.79
CA TYR A 143 -4.47 -12.71 12.47
C TYR A 143 -3.46 -11.84 11.73
N PHE A 144 -3.81 -10.57 11.53
CA PHE A 144 -2.95 -9.58 10.89
C PHE A 144 -2.92 -8.31 11.73
N GLY A 145 -1.72 -7.80 12.04
CA GLY A 145 -1.51 -6.56 12.79
C GLY A 145 -0.65 -5.60 11.98
N PHE A 146 -1.26 -4.52 11.49
CA PHE A 146 -0.62 -3.44 10.76
C PHE A 146 -0.25 -2.32 11.72
N ALA A 147 1.02 -2.01 11.85
CA ALA A 147 1.51 -0.99 12.78
C ALA A 147 2.43 0.01 12.10
N GLY A 148 2.38 1.26 12.59
CA GLY A 148 3.22 2.35 12.11
C GLY A 148 2.45 3.42 11.33
N PHE A 149 1.11 3.38 11.32
CA PHE A 149 0.32 4.45 10.73
C PHE A 149 0.56 5.77 11.46
N THR A 150 0.45 6.88 10.73
CA THR A 150 0.62 8.23 11.28
C THR A 150 -0.60 9.09 10.98
N GLY A 151 -0.89 10.05 11.87
CA GLY A 151 -2.07 10.93 11.79
C GLY A 151 -2.25 11.69 10.48
N ASN A 152 -1.16 11.96 9.77
CA ASN A 152 -1.13 12.91 8.66
C ASN A 152 -1.36 12.26 7.29
N LEU A 153 -1.34 10.93 7.21
CA LEU A 153 -1.48 10.20 5.97
C LEU A 153 -2.51 9.08 6.13
N MET A 154 -3.71 9.31 5.61
CA MET A 154 -4.75 8.29 5.63
C MET A 154 -4.30 7.10 4.79
N ARG A 155 -4.22 5.95 5.47
CA ARG A 155 -3.79 4.69 4.90
C ARG A 155 -4.64 3.60 5.53
N ILE A 156 -5.22 2.77 4.68
CA ILE A 156 -6.14 1.71 5.04
C ILE A 156 -5.50 0.40 4.63
N PRO A 157 -5.37 -0.58 5.54
CA PRO A 157 -4.80 -1.87 5.21
C PRO A 157 -5.82 -2.74 4.48
N GLU A 158 -5.34 -3.50 3.51
CA GLU A 158 -6.10 -4.57 2.88
C GLU A 158 -5.31 -5.88 2.91
N VAL A 159 -6.04 -6.98 3.03
CA VAL A 159 -5.51 -8.36 2.95
C VAL A 159 -6.15 -9.04 1.75
N LEU A 160 -5.29 -9.56 0.86
CA LEU A 160 -5.67 -10.28 -0.35
C LEU A 160 -5.29 -11.75 -0.18
N ILE A 161 -6.25 -12.66 -0.36
CA ILE A 161 -6.04 -14.11 -0.14
C ILE A 161 -6.54 -14.89 -1.34
N ASP A 162 -5.70 -15.75 -1.91
CA ASP A 162 -6.04 -16.78 -2.91
C ASP A 162 -6.02 -18.12 -2.18
N ILE A 163 -7.19 -18.63 -1.75
CA ILE A 163 -7.21 -19.77 -0.81
C ILE A 163 -6.71 -21.08 -1.46
N ARG A 164 -6.84 -21.23 -2.79
CA ARG A 164 -6.34 -22.43 -3.49
C ARG A 164 -4.92 -22.26 -3.99
N ASN A 165 -4.36 -21.06 -3.87
CA ASN A 165 -3.05 -20.69 -4.37
C ASN A 165 -2.88 -21.08 -5.85
N ASP A 166 -3.93 -20.92 -6.64
CA ASP A 166 -3.93 -21.33 -8.05
C ASP A 166 -3.33 -20.25 -8.97
N LYS A 167 -3.00 -19.07 -8.41
CA LYS A 167 -2.18 -18.02 -9.02
C LYS A 167 -2.75 -17.55 -10.35
N ARG A 168 -4.06 -17.37 -10.47
CA ARG A 168 -4.68 -16.86 -11.69
C ARG A 168 -4.34 -15.40 -11.95
N LEU A 169 -4.34 -15.03 -13.22
CA LEU A 169 -4.15 -13.64 -13.66
C LEU A 169 -5.33 -12.72 -13.26
N THR A 170 -6.46 -13.30 -12.88
CA THR A 170 -7.71 -12.60 -12.56
C THR A 170 -8.40 -13.26 -11.38
N TRP A 171 -9.12 -12.47 -10.59
CA TRP A 171 -9.90 -12.93 -9.45
C TRP A 171 -10.83 -14.10 -9.79
N GLN A 172 -10.86 -15.10 -8.92
CA GLN A 172 -11.68 -16.30 -8.94
C GLN A 172 -12.58 -16.35 -7.71
N SER A 173 -13.58 -17.23 -7.72
CA SER A 173 -14.51 -17.40 -6.59
C SER A 173 -13.84 -17.79 -5.27
N ASP A 174 -12.58 -18.16 -5.26
CA ASP A 174 -11.82 -18.57 -4.09
C ASP A 174 -10.80 -17.52 -3.63
N ASP A 175 -10.77 -16.37 -4.32
CA ASP A 175 -10.01 -15.19 -3.90
C ASP A 175 -10.84 -14.31 -2.96
N TRP A 176 -10.19 -13.68 -1.99
CA TRP A 176 -10.80 -12.83 -0.98
C TRP A 176 -10.08 -11.50 -0.83
N TRP A 177 -10.87 -10.45 -0.72
CA TRP A 177 -10.43 -9.10 -0.39
C TRP A 177 -11.01 -8.72 0.97
N PHE A 178 -10.17 -8.23 1.89
CA PHE A 178 -10.58 -7.69 3.18
C PHE A 178 -10.02 -6.28 3.34
N HIS A 179 -10.86 -5.33 3.75
CA HIS A 179 -10.56 -3.92 3.86
C HIS A 179 -11.03 -3.42 5.23
N ALA A 180 -10.08 -3.12 6.13
CA ALA A 180 -10.36 -2.74 7.52
C ALA A 180 -10.41 -1.22 7.65
N SER A 181 -11.59 -0.65 7.87
CA SER A 181 -11.79 0.80 7.89
C SER A 181 -12.81 1.24 8.94
N SER A 182 -13.35 2.46 8.81
CA SER A 182 -14.52 2.86 9.61
C SER A 182 -15.80 2.06 9.28
N THR A 183 -15.78 1.31 8.17
CA THR A 183 -16.75 0.29 7.80
C THR A 183 -15.99 -0.84 7.14
N ASP A 184 -16.02 -2.01 7.77
CA ASP A 184 -15.32 -3.18 7.26
C ASP A 184 -15.97 -3.70 6.00
N CYS A 185 -15.16 -3.86 4.96
CA CYS A 185 -15.59 -4.38 3.67
C CYS A 185 -14.84 -5.67 3.38
N TRP A 186 -15.52 -6.62 2.76
CA TRP A 186 -14.88 -7.86 2.31
C TRP A 186 -15.65 -8.44 1.15
N ARG A 187 -14.95 -9.09 0.24
CA ARG A 187 -15.62 -9.74 -0.89
C ARG A 187 -14.87 -10.95 -1.39
N GLN A 188 -15.66 -11.95 -1.76
CA GLN A 188 -15.20 -13.15 -2.44
C GLN A 188 -15.28 -12.94 -3.96
N GLY A 189 -14.19 -13.28 -4.65
CA GLY A 189 -14.04 -13.24 -6.11
C GLY A 189 -14.01 -11.88 -6.77
N GLN A 190 -13.89 -10.80 -6.00
CA GLN A 190 -13.65 -9.46 -6.52
C GLN A 190 -13.06 -8.57 -5.42
N TYR A 191 -12.44 -7.45 -5.83
CA TYR A 191 -11.85 -6.44 -4.98
C TYR A 191 -12.53 -5.09 -5.20
N ASN A 192 -12.32 -4.13 -4.28
CA ASN A 192 -12.91 -2.79 -4.33
C ASN A 192 -14.45 -2.78 -4.46
N ASP A 193 -15.11 -3.83 -3.98
CA ASP A 193 -16.57 -3.89 -3.90
C ASP A 193 -17.04 -3.43 -2.53
N TYR A 194 -17.34 -2.14 -2.44
CA TYR A 194 -17.79 -1.53 -1.20
C TYR A 194 -19.27 -1.81 -0.85
N SER A 195 -19.96 -2.70 -1.57
CA SER A 195 -21.37 -3.04 -1.29
C SER A 195 -21.59 -3.80 0.02
N THR A 196 -20.53 -4.43 0.56
CA THR A 196 -20.59 -5.19 1.81
C THR A 196 -20.11 -4.40 3.03
N CYS A 197 -19.77 -3.13 2.86
CA CYS A 197 -19.18 -2.34 3.93
C CYS A 197 -20.18 -2.11 5.06
N ILE A 198 -19.91 -2.68 6.23
CA ILE A 198 -20.75 -2.52 7.41
C ILE A 198 -19.90 -2.19 8.64
N PRO A 199 -20.43 -1.43 9.63
CA PRO A 199 -19.65 -1.04 10.80
C PRO A 199 -19.16 -2.19 11.66
N GLU A 200 -19.86 -3.33 11.65
CA GLU A 200 -19.49 -4.55 12.36
C GLU A 200 -20.01 -5.73 11.56
N THR A 201 -19.20 -6.79 11.43
CA THR A 201 -19.58 -8.02 10.74
C THR A 201 -19.31 -9.22 11.61
N SER A 202 -20.15 -10.26 11.50
CA SER A 202 -19.89 -11.55 12.15
C SER A 202 -18.96 -12.45 11.33
N ALA A 203 -18.63 -12.05 10.09
CA ALA A 203 -17.80 -12.85 9.19
C ALA A 203 -16.30 -12.71 9.48
N TRP A 204 -15.87 -11.57 10.01
CA TRP A 204 -14.49 -11.28 10.40
C TRP A 204 -14.50 -10.03 11.29
N GLU A 205 -13.36 -9.66 11.85
CA GLU A 205 -13.30 -8.52 12.77
C GLU A 205 -12.05 -7.68 12.51
N ALA A 206 -12.21 -6.36 12.62
CA ALA A 206 -11.13 -5.41 12.78
C ALA A 206 -11.44 -4.41 13.91
N ASN A 207 -10.41 -3.77 14.46
CA ASN A 207 -10.59 -2.67 15.41
C ASN A 207 -11.00 -1.40 14.64
N ASN A 208 -12.30 -1.26 14.41
CA ASN A 208 -12.82 -0.15 13.63
C ASN A 208 -12.55 1.20 14.27
N PHE A 209 -12.26 2.18 13.41
CA PHE A 209 -11.90 3.52 13.82
C PHE A 209 -12.91 4.57 13.37
N SER A 210 -12.95 5.67 14.11
CA SER A 210 -13.89 6.76 13.88
C SER A 210 -13.79 7.32 12.45
N ARG A 211 -14.96 7.52 11.82
CA ARG A 211 -15.12 8.18 10.52
C ARG A 211 -14.63 9.63 10.48
N ASP A 212 -14.48 10.27 11.64
CA ASP A 212 -14.01 11.65 11.68
C ASP A 212 -12.50 11.77 11.45
N PHE A 213 -11.77 10.63 11.44
CA PHE A 213 -10.33 10.50 11.18
C PHE A 213 -9.46 11.50 11.94
N LYS A 214 -9.97 12.09 13.03
CA LYS A 214 -9.21 13.09 13.80
C LYS A 214 -8.02 12.47 14.50
N ASN A 215 -8.14 11.19 14.82
CA ASN A 215 -7.09 10.36 15.38
C ASN A 215 -7.15 9.01 14.66
N PRO A 216 -6.57 8.88 13.45
CA PRO A 216 -6.54 7.58 12.79
C PRO A 216 -5.74 6.62 13.69
N PRO A 217 -6.14 5.34 13.74
CA PRO A 217 -5.48 4.37 14.59
C PRO A 217 -4.04 4.18 14.09
N GLN A 218 -3.10 4.11 15.02
CA GLN A 218 -1.70 3.82 14.69
C GLN A 218 -1.47 2.33 14.38
N ILE A 219 -2.41 1.50 14.83
CA ILE A 219 -2.42 0.05 14.74
C ILE A 219 -3.81 -0.39 14.29
N ILE A 220 -3.84 -1.23 13.26
CA ILE A 220 -5.05 -1.90 12.81
C ILE A 220 -4.79 -3.41 12.87
N GLU A 221 -5.67 -4.12 13.54
CA GLU A 221 -5.65 -5.56 13.74
C GLU A 221 -6.87 -6.17 13.06
N MET A 222 -6.68 -7.34 12.48
CA MET A 222 -7.70 -8.08 11.76
C MET A 222 -7.69 -9.52 12.23
N ARG A 223 -8.87 -10.07 12.49
CA ARG A 223 -9.13 -11.49 12.73
C ARG A 223 -10.01 -12.01 11.61
N ILE A 224 -9.48 -12.94 10.82
CA ILE A 224 -10.18 -13.59 9.70
C ILE A 224 -10.40 -15.06 10.06
N PRO A 225 -11.63 -15.45 10.41
CA PRO A 225 -11.98 -16.84 10.67
C PRO A 225 -11.73 -17.75 9.46
N TYR A 226 -11.24 -18.96 9.71
CA TYR A 226 -10.98 -19.97 8.69
C TYR A 226 -12.24 -20.37 7.93
N ASN A 227 -13.38 -20.46 8.62
CA ASN A 227 -14.67 -20.78 8.00
C ASN A 227 -15.09 -19.72 6.98
N THR A 228 -14.73 -18.45 7.18
CA THR A 228 -15.05 -17.36 6.26
C THR A 228 -14.34 -17.52 4.94
N ILE A 229 -13.09 -17.95 4.95
CA ILE A 229 -12.26 -18.12 3.74
C ILE A 229 -12.16 -19.58 3.28
N GLU A 230 -12.93 -20.49 3.87
CA GLU A 230 -12.89 -21.93 3.58
C GLU A 230 -11.50 -22.59 3.79
N LEU A 231 -10.70 -22.05 4.71
CA LEU A 231 -9.45 -22.67 5.14
C LEU A 231 -9.76 -23.86 6.04
N THR A 232 -9.14 -25.00 5.76
CA THR A 232 -9.31 -26.22 6.58
C THR A 232 -8.12 -26.35 7.50
N PRO A 233 -8.31 -26.42 8.83
CA PRO A 233 -7.23 -26.70 9.77
C PRO A 233 -6.49 -28.00 9.43
N SER A 234 -5.23 -28.10 9.85
CA SER A 234 -4.41 -29.32 9.72
C SER A 234 -4.22 -29.77 8.26
N SER A 235 -4.33 -28.85 7.29
CA SER A 235 -4.12 -29.13 5.87
C SER A 235 -2.69 -28.80 5.45
N ASP A 236 -2.20 -29.45 4.39
CA ASP A 236 -0.96 -29.06 3.71
C ASP A 236 -1.19 -27.92 2.70
N LYS A 237 -2.35 -27.24 2.80
CA LYS A 237 -2.74 -26.18 1.88
C LYS A 237 -1.73 -25.04 1.92
N LYS A 238 -1.42 -24.56 0.72
CA LYS A 238 -0.74 -23.29 0.49
C LYS A 238 -1.81 -22.29 0.11
N ILE A 239 -1.66 -21.04 0.52
CA ILE A 239 -2.55 -19.95 0.12
C ILE A 239 -1.72 -18.89 -0.61
N GLY A 240 -2.29 -18.21 -1.59
CA GLY A 240 -1.71 -16.99 -2.10
C GLY A 240 -2.05 -15.84 -1.16
N ILE A 241 -1.10 -14.94 -0.92
CA ILE A 241 -1.35 -13.78 -0.06
C ILE A 241 -0.60 -12.55 -0.55
N ALA A 242 -1.25 -11.41 -0.44
CA ALA A 242 -0.62 -10.10 -0.55
C ALA A 242 -1.25 -9.17 0.47
N PHE A 243 -0.48 -8.15 0.85
CA PHE A 243 -0.92 -7.08 1.72
C PHE A 243 -0.82 -5.79 0.95
N ASP A 244 -1.75 -4.89 1.21
CA ASP A 244 -1.57 -3.52 0.76
C ASP A 244 -1.95 -2.51 1.83
N VAL A 245 -1.51 -1.29 1.57
CA VAL A 245 -1.89 -0.13 2.34
C VAL A 245 -2.25 0.97 1.34
N THR A 246 -3.49 1.44 1.38
CA THR A 246 -4.08 2.28 0.34
C THR A 246 -4.72 3.56 0.89
N ASP A 247 -4.82 4.60 0.07
CA ASP A 247 -5.71 5.74 0.32
C ASP A 247 -7.09 5.57 -0.32
N THR A 248 -7.36 4.40 -0.91
CA THR A 248 -8.57 3.99 -1.68
C THR A 248 -8.81 4.74 -2.98
N ARG A 249 -7.99 5.73 -3.33
CA ARG A 249 -8.27 6.66 -4.43
C ARG A 249 -7.18 6.64 -5.49
N THR A 250 -5.93 6.74 -5.06
CA THR A 250 -4.80 7.05 -5.93
C THR A 250 -3.53 6.28 -5.61
N VAL A 251 -3.37 5.80 -4.37
CA VAL A 251 -2.11 5.18 -3.93
C VAL A 251 -2.38 3.83 -3.30
N TRP A 252 -1.65 2.82 -3.76
CA TRP A 252 -1.58 1.49 -3.18
C TRP A 252 -0.11 1.12 -3.00
N ASN A 253 0.26 0.77 -1.77
CA ASN A 253 1.59 0.28 -1.42
C ASN A 253 1.50 -1.20 -1.09
N PHE A 254 2.09 -2.05 -1.93
CA PHE A 254 1.93 -3.50 -1.82
C PHE A 254 3.12 -4.18 -1.14
N TRP A 255 2.83 -5.31 -0.51
CA TRP A 255 3.76 -6.39 -0.32
C TRP A 255 3.18 -7.71 -0.86
N PRO A 256 3.94 -8.48 -1.66
CA PRO A 256 5.27 -8.17 -2.18
C PRO A 256 5.24 -6.92 -3.09
N PRO A 257 6.38 -6.23 -3.32
CA PRO A 257 6.38 -5.00 -4.12
C PRO A 257 5.86 -5.15 -5.56
N ALA A 258 5.90 -6.36 -6.10
CA ALA A 258 5.40 -6.68 -7.43
C ALA A 258 3.93 -7.13 -7.46
N ALA A 259 3.27 -7.23 -6.29
CA ALA A 259 1.86 -7.60 -6.24
C ALA A 259 1.00 -6.54 -6.91
N GLN A 260 -0.08 -7.02 -7.51
CA GLN A 260 -1.10 -6.21 -8.16
C GLN A 260 -2.46 -6.64 -7.61
N LEU A 261 -3.27 -5.65 -7.24
CA LEU A 261 -4.59 -5.87 -6.67
C LEU A 261 -5.47 -6.77 -7.56
N GLY A 262 -5.43 -6.59 -8.88
CA GLY A 262 -6.25 -7.34 -9.83
C GLY A 262 -5.70 -8.70 -10.29
N ALA A 263 -4.50 -9.10 -9.84
CA ALA A 263 -3.82 -10.29 -10.37
C ALA A 263 -3.27 -11.20 -9.25
N PRO A 264 -4.07 -12.16 -8.76
CA PRO A 264 -3.65 -13.17 -7.77
C PRO A 264 -2.33 -13.89 -8.09
N SER A 265 -2.01 -14.04 -9.37
CA SER A 265 -0.74 -14.59 -9.86
C SER A 265 0.52 -13.87 -9.35
N SER A 266 0.37 -12.61 -8.95
CA SER A 266 1.46 -11.77 -8.44
C SER A 266 1.64 -11.84 -6.92
N TRP A 267 0.72 -12.50 -6.21
CA TRP A 267 0.75 -12.65 -4.76
C TRP A 267 1.75 -13.72 -4.35
N VAL A 268 2.34 -13.62 -3.17
CA VAL A 268 3.29 -14.64 -2.67
C VAL A 268 2.57 -15.90 -2.25
N THR A 269 3.31 -16.99 -2.05
CA THR A 269 2.76 -18.19 -1.39
C THR A 269 2.93 -18.06 0.13
N ALA A 270 1.85 -18.19 0.89
CA ALA A 270 1.89 -18.41 2.32
C ALA A 270 1.73 -19.90 2.63
N ILE A 271 2.53 -20.37 3.57
CA ILE A 271 2.43 -21.68 4.20
C ILE A 271 2.23 -21.50 5.71
N SER A 272 1.89 -22.58 6.38
CA SER A 272 2.10 -22.73 7.82
C SER A 272 3.02 -23.91 8.04
N SER A 273 4.21 -23.67 8.58
CA SER A 273 5.21 -24.72 8.88
C SER A 273 4.74 -25.68 9.98
N ASP A 274 3.74 -25.28 10.75
CA ASP A 274 3.05 -26.16 11.69
C ASP A 274 1.79 -26.82 11.11
N GLY A 275 1.40 -26.50 9.86
CA GLY A 275 0.31 -27.18 9.14
C GLY A 275 -1.08 -26.65 9.48
N TRP A 276 -1.23 -25.37 9.80
CA TRP A 276 -2.52 -24.76 10.16
C TRP A 276 -3.20 -25.50 11.33
N LYS A 277 -2.42 -25.90 12.34
CA LYS A 277 -2.83 -26.82 13.43
C LYS A 277 -4.15 -26.47 14.10
N THR A 278 -4.95 -27.50 14.38
CA THR A 278 -5.93 -27.48 15.50
C THR A 278 -5.24 -27.73 16.84
N PRO A 279 -5.82 -27.34 17.99
CA PRO A 279 -5.23 -27.67 19.28
C PRO A 279 -5.26 -29.20 19.43
N GLU A 280 -4.11 -29.81 19.71
CA GLU A 280 -4.11 -31.18 20.23
C GLU A 280 -4.77 -31.13 21.61
N TRP A 281 -6.03 -31.53 21.71
CA TRP A 281 -6.64 -31.80 23.02
C TRP A 281 -5.85 -32.96 23.64
N LYS A 282 -4.95 -32.64 24.57
CA LYS A 282 -4.29 -33.60 25.46
C LYS A 282 -5.09 -33.77 26.73
#